data_AF-A0A8T9Q457-F1
#
_entry.id   AF-A0A8T9Q457-F1
#
_cell.length_a   1.000
_cell.length_b   1.000
_cell.length_c   1.000
_cell.angle_alpha   90.00
_cell.angle_beta   90.00
_cell.angle_gamma   90.00
#
_symmetry.space_group_name_H-M   'P 1'
#
loop_
_entity.id
_entity.type
_entity.pdbx_description
1 polymer ?
#
loop_
_entity_poly.entity_id
_entity_poly.type
_entity_poly.pdbx_seq_one_letter_code
_entity_poly.pdbx_strand_id
1 'polypeptide(L)'
;MNFSLSDTWITNLPADIYQQLAHCLSLHGMVCAELFSRPESALVQQLMLLTPITAATVASLNTVQSQEELIEALRQEPGQVYDLLLLGRLGLDTSLAEPVLRFVRQQMYVSEEQLVAIKLYCVELSEAFLATVEQHLSETDRAVAGRLVEHRLQIEEAFYIHSESVGTEAEPLPSVANVRFNEPQLQMVRLAVLLVHSLPTDSEVEFVRAVTQIPALQAHNLEPMSERLGTLQAGEDFTLTMPELVQLYQAMQVCGLVFVSDVLVALGLEDFMSGPAEDNEPVAAEAPARGPMSSRQAVGEMVSGFTEWVQANFAEEPEVAQARQEIAALTDLI
;
A
#
# COMPACT_ATOMS: atom_id res chain seq x y z
N MET A 1 24.89 3.02 -17.39
CA MET A 1 26.36 2.91 -17.20
C MET A 1 26.95 1.95 -18.24
N ASN A 2 28.10 2.24 -18.86
CA ASN A 2 28.71 1.36 -19.89
C ASN A 2 29.90 0.57 -19.33
N PHE A 3 29.79 -0.75 -19.34
CA PHE A 3 30.88 -1.69 -19.05
C PHE A 3 30.70 -2.95 -19.88
N SER A 4 31.70 -3.84 -19.84
CA SER A 4 31.63 -5.15 -20.49
C SER A 4 31.88 -6.25 -19.46
N LEU A 5 31.22 -7.38 -19.65
CA LEU A 5 31.45 -8.59 -18.87
C LEU A 5 32.34 -9.53 -19.69
N SER A 6 33.33 -10.15 -19.06
CA SER A 6 34.22 -11.06 -19.79
C SER A 6 33.45 -12.29 -20.28
N ASP A 7 33.72 -12.75 -21.50
CA ASP A 7 33.09 -13.97 -22.04
C ASP A 7 33.31 -15.17 -21.10
N THR A 8 34.48 -15.27 -20.48
CA THR A 8 34.80 -16.30 -19.50
C THR A 8 33.84 -16.29 -18.31
N TRP A 9 33.50 -15.11 -17.78
CA TRP A 9 32.53 -14.99 -16.69
C TRP A 9 31.13 -15.37 -17.14
N ILE A 10 30.70 -14.88 -18.32
CA ILE A 10 29.39 -15.18 -18.88
C ILE A 10 29.24 -16.69 -19.10
N THR A 11 30.26 -17.38 -19.59
CA THR A 11 30.25 -18.85 -19.77
C THR A 11 30.26 -19.64 -18.47
N ASN A 12 30.67 -19.02 -17.36
CA ASN A 12 30.70 -19.64 -16.04
C ASN A 12 29.39 -19.43 -15.25
N LEU A 13 28.42 -18.68 -15.80
CA LEU A 13 27.10 -18.57 -15.19
C LEU A 13 26.42 -19.95 -15.12
N PRO A 14 25.57 -20.19 -14.11
CA PRO A 14 24.82 -21.43 -14.00
C PRO A 14 24.02 -21.74 -15.28
N ALA A 15 23.98 -23.02 -15.66
CA ALA A 15 23.26 -23.46 -16.85
C ALA A 15 21.73 -23.26 -16.76
N ASP A 16 21.22 -22.92 -15.59
CA ASP A 16 19.81 -22.66 -15.30
C ASP A 16 19.56 -21.20 -14.86
N ILE A 17 20.54 -20.31 -15.03
CA ILE A 17 20.46 -18.91 -14.54
C ILE A 17 19.22 -18.17 -15.04
N TYR A 18 18.79 -18.43 -16.27
CA TYR A 18 17.55 -17.86 -16.80
C TYR A 18 16.32 -18.38 -16.05
N GLN A 19 16.25 -19.69 -15.73
CA GLN A 19 15.12 -20.24 -14.99
C GLN A 19 15.03 -19.67 -13.58
N GLN A 20 16.19 -19.42 -12.97
CA GLN A 20 16.28 -18.75 -11.67
C GLN A 20 15.80 -17.30 -11.77
N LEU A 21 16.28 -16.54 -12.76
CA LEU A 21 15.98 -15.11 -12.90
C LEU A 21 14.66 -14.81 -13.61
N ALA A 22 14.01 -15.76 -14.29
CA ALA A 22 12.86 -15.48 -15.16
C ALA A 22 11.72 -14.74 -14.41
N HIS A 23 11.40 -15.20 -13.21
CA HIS A 23 10.38 -14.56 -12.36
C HIS A 23 10.81 -13.15 -11.91
N CYS A 24 12.10 -12.96 -11.60
CA CYS A 24 12.66 -11.66 -11.25
C CYS A 24 12.62 -10.70 -12.44
N LEU A 25 13.09 -11.14 -13.62
CA LEU A 25 13.08 -10.36 -14.86
C LEU A 25 11.66 -9.95 -15.24
N SER A 26 10.69 -10.85 -15.10
CA SER A 26 9.29 -10.54 -15.35
C SER A 26 8.75 -9.51 -14.34
N LEU A 27 8.96 -9.72 -13.04
CA LEU A 27 8.43 -8.83 -12.02
C LEU A 27 9.08 -7.45 -12.05
N HIS A 28 10.41 -7.40 -12.08
CA HIS A 28 11.18 -6.15 -12.24
C HIS A 28 10.86 -5.46 -13.56
N GLY A 29 10.69 -6.23 -14.63
CA GLY A 29 10.26 -5.74 -15.93
C GLY A 29 8.90 -5.04 -15.91
N MET A 30 7.93 -5.60 -15.17
CA MET A 30 6.61 -4.98 -14.98
C MET A 30 6.72 -3.71 -14.12
N VAL A 31 7.50 -3.73 -13.04
CA VAL A 31 7.74 -2.56 -12.17
C VAL A 31 8.41 -1.43 -12.95
N CYS A 32 9.43 -1.73 -13.74
CA CYS A 32 10.08 -0.76 -14.62
C CYS A 32 9.11 -0.24 -15.68
N ALA A 33 8.26 -1.09 -16.27
CA ALA A 33 7.27 -0.64 -17.24
C ALA A 33 6.26 0.33 -16.61
N GLU A 34 5.79 0.04 -15.40
CA GLU A 34 4.91 0.93 -14.62
C GLU A 34 5.62 2.24 -14.28
N LEU A 35 6.86 2.19 -13.80
CA LEU A 35 7.69 3.36 -13.50
C LEU A 35 7.80 4.29 -14.72
N PHE A 36 8.19 3.75 -15.88
CA PHE A 36 8.36 4.55 -17.10
C PHE A 36 7.06 4.87 -17.84
N SER A 37 5.91 4.38 -17.36
CA SER A 37 4.59 4.81 -17.86
C SER A 37 4.22 6.23 -17.40
N ARG A 38 4.98 6.79 -16.43
CA ARG A 38 4.77 8.10 -15.80
C ARG A 38 5.91 9.07 -16.12
N PRO A 39 6.09 9.49 -17.39
CA PRO A 39 7.25 10.29 -17.80
C PRO A 39 7.34 11.68 -17.14
N GLU A 40 6.23 12.18 -16.60
CA GLU A 40 6.15 13.46 -15.88
C GLU A 40 6.63 13.35 -14.41
N SER A 41 6.86 12.14 -13.89
CA SER A 41 7.33 11.95 -12.51
C SER A 41 8.75 12.49 -12.34
N ALA A 42 8.98 13.26 -11.27
CA ALA A 42 10.30 13.77 -10.92
C ALA A 42 11.35 12.65 -10.77
N LEU A 43 10.95 11.52 -10.18
CA LEU A 43 11.82 10.33 -10.09
C LEU A 43 12.20 9.83 -11.48
N VAL A 44 11.24 9.68 -12.39
CA VAL A 44 11.50 9.18 -13.75
C VAL A 44 12.41 10.12 -14.52
N GLN A 45 12.20 11.43 -14.41
CA GLN A 45 13.09 12.43 -15.02
C GLN A 45 14.52 12.32 -14.49
N GLN A 46 14.69 12.14 -13.18
CA GLN A 46 16.01 11.94 -12.57
C GLN A 46 16.66 10.63 -13.02
N LEU A 47 15.90 9.52 -13.06
CA LEU A 47 16.40 8.21 -13.49
C LEU A 47 16.77 8.18 -14.98
N MET A 48 16.10 8.96 -15.83
CA MET A 48 16.47 9.13 -17.24
C MET A 48 17.78 9.91 -17.43
N LEU A 49 18.22 10.69 -16.43
CA LEU A 49 19.53 11.34 -16.44
C LEU A 49 20.64 10.41 -15.95
N LEU A 50 20.31 9.49 -15.03
CA LEU A 50 21.26 8.56 -14.43
C LEU A 50 21.45 7.29 -15.26
N THR A 51 20.40 6.80 -15.91
CA THR A 51 20.38 5.51 -16.60
C THR A 51 20.03 5.67 -18.08
N PRO A 52 20.55 4.79 -18.96
CA PRO A 52 20.09 4.70 -20.35
C PRO A 52 18.76 3.94 -20.49
N ILE A 53 18.13 3.54 -19.38
CA ILE A 53 16.86 2.79 -19.42
C ILE A 53 15.74 3.73 -19.84
N THR A 54 14.98 3.27 -20.84
CA THR A 54 13.77 3.92 -21.34
C THR A 54 12.63 2.91 -21.39
N ALA A 55 11.40 3.36 -21.61
CA ALA A 55 10.27 2.45 -21.86
C ALA A 55 10.56 1.46 -23.02
N ALA A 56 11.29 1.88 -24.05
CA ALA A 56 11.69 1.01 -25.16
C ALA A 56 12.73 -0.03 -24.73
N THR A 57 13.69 0.36 -23.89
CA THR A 57 14.69 -0.55 -23.31
C THR A 57 14.01 -1.61 -22.45
N VAL A 58 13.09 -1.19 -21.57
CA VAL A 58 12.32 -2.11 -20.72
C VAL A 58 11.50 -3.07 -21.58
N ALA A 59 10.80 -2.57 -22.60
CA ALA A 59 10.02 -3.43 -23.50
C ALA A 59 10.92 -4.47 -24.20
N SER A 60 12.11 -4.09 -24.65
CA SER A 60 13.07 -5.01 -25.28
C SER A 60 13.62 -6.05 -24.30
N LEU A 61 13.94 -5.66 -23.07
CA LEU A 61 14.45 -6.61 -22.07
C LEU A 61 13.34 -7.55 -21.57
N ASN A 62 12.08 -7.10 -21.55
CA ASN A 62 10.92 -7.91 -21.21
C ASN A 62 10.60 -8.98 -22.27
N THR A 63 11.19 -8.94 -23.47
CA THR A 63 11.04 -10.01 -24.46
C THR A 63 12.01 -11.19 -24.24
N VAL A 64 12.94 -11.10 -23.30
CA VAL A 64 13.90 -12.18 -23.00
C VAL A 64 13.14 -13.39 -22.41
N GLN A 65 13.05 -14.46 -23.18
CA GLN A 65 12.29 -15.68 -22.87
C GLN A 65 13.17 -16.93 -22.74
N SER A 66 14.48 -16.78 -22.92
CA SER A 66 15.42 -17.89 -22.91
C SER A 66 16.79 -17.51 -22.36
N GLN A 67 17.57 -18.54 -22.03
CA GLN A 67 18.95 -18.37 -21.58
C GLN A 67 19.87 -17.80 -22.65
N GLU A 68 19.69 -18.17 -23.92
CA GLU A 68 20.48 -17.66 -25.03
C GLU A 68 20.27 -16.15 -25.19
N GLU A 69 19.01 -15.70 -25.11
CA GLU A 69 18.66 -14.28 -25.17
C GLU A 69 19.19 -13.50 -23.95
N LEU A 70 19.12 -14.07 -22.74
CA LEU A 70 19.68 -13.44 -21.55
C LEU A 70 21.21 -13.28 -21.65
N ILE A 71 21.90 -14.33 -22.09
CA ILE A 71 23.35 -14.30 -22.31
C ILE A 71 23.71 -13.25 -23.37
N GLU A 72 22.94 -13.17 -24.45
CA GLU A 72 23.19 -12.18 -25.50
C GLU A 72 22.94 -10.75 -25.00
N ALA A 73 21.88 -10.52 -24.22
CA ALA A 73 21.63 -9.23 -23.58
C ALA A 73 22.77 -8.82 -22.64
N LEU A 74 23.30 -9.76 -21.85
CA LEU A 74 24.46 -9.54 -20.97
C LEU A 74 25.76 -9.28 -21.75
N ARG A 75 25.91 -9.78 -22.98
CA ARG A 75 27.07 -9.48 -23.84
C ARG A 75 26.96 -8.10 -24.47
N GLN A 76 25.79 -7.78 -25.03
CA GLN A 76 25.59 -6.56 -25.81
C GLN A 76 25.48 -5.34 -24.90
N GLU A 77 24.65 -5.42 -23.86
CA GLU A 77 24.23 -4.27 -23.05
C GLU A 77 24.14 -4.65 -21.56
N PRO A 78 25.22 -5.13 -20.92
CA PRO A 78 25.18 -5.58 -19.52
C PRO A 78 24.76 -4.48 -18.55
N GLY A 79 25.08 -3.23 -18.86
CA GLY A 79 24.65 -2.08 -18.08
C GLY A 79 23.13 -1.90 -18.07
N GLN A 80 22.45 -2.20 -19.18
CA GLN A 80 20.98 -2.10 -19.25
C GLN A 80 20.31 -3.23 -18.47
N VAL A 81 20.88 -4.45 -18.51
CA VAL A 81 20.38 -5.57 -17.70
C VAL A 81 20.58 -5.28 -16.20
N TYR A 82 21.75 -4.76 -15.82
CA TYR A 82 22.06 -4.36 -14.46
C TYR A 82 21.09 -3.26 -13.98
N ASP A 83 20.93 -2.19 -14.76
CA ASP A 83 20.04 -1.07 -14.42
C ASP A 83 18.58 -1.52 -14.31
N LEU A 84 18.08 -2.39 -15.21
CA LEU A 84 16.72 -2.94 -15.11
C LEU A 84 16.49 -3.68 -13.78
N LEU A 85 17.42 -4.55 -13.40
CA LEU A 85 17.31 -5.34 -12.15
C LEU A 85 17.40 -4.43 -10.92
N LEU A 86 18.30 -3.44 -10.93
CA LEU A 86 18.43 -2.47 -9.85
C LEU A 86 17.15 -1.62 -9.69
N LEU A 87 16.67 -1.05 -10.79
CA LEU A 87 15.47 -0.21 -10.79
C LEU A 87 14.22 -0.99 -10.38
N GLY A 88 14.05 -2.22 -10.89
CA GLY A 88 12.93 -3.06 -10.53
C GLY A 88 12.96 -3.47 -9.07
N ARG A 89 14.14 -3.82 -8.53
CA ARG A 89 14.32 -4.13 -7.10
C ARG A 89 13.94 -2.94 -6.23
N LEU A 90 14.48 -1.76 -6.52
CA LEU A 90 14.18 -0.55 -5.74
C LEU A 90 12.70 -0.14 -5.87
N GLY A 91 12.12 -0.28 -7.06
CA GLY A 91 10.71 0.00 -7.29
C GLY A 91 9.76 -0.90 -6.51
N LEU A 92 10.12 -2.18 -6.29
CA LEU A 92 9.32 -3.13 -5.51
C LEU A 92 9.09 -2.71 -4.06
N ASP A 93 9.99 -1.91 -3.49
CA ASP A 93 9.88 -1.40 -2.12
C ASP A 93 9.18 -0.04 -2.02
N THR A 94 8.59 0.43 -3.12
CA THR A 94 7.83 1.69 -3.16
C THR A 94 6.36 1.45 -3.50
N SER A 95 5.53 2.47 -3.26
CA SER A 95 4.13 2.48 -3.70
C SER A 95 3.95 2.37 -5.23
N LEU A 96 5.02 2.57 -6.01
CA LEU A 96 4.99 2.41 -7.47
C LEU A 96 4.75 0.96 -7.90
N ALA A 97 5.11 -0.01 -7.06
CA ALA A 97 4.89 -1.43 -7.37
C ALA A 97 3.45 -1.90 -7.11
N GLU A 98 2.62 -1.12 -6.42
CA GLU A 98 1.27 -1.53 -6.01
C GLU A 98 0.37 -2.00 -7.18
N PRO A 99 0.29 -1.29 -8.33
CA PRO A 99 -0.49 -1.78 -9.47
C PRO A 99 0.03 -3.12 -10.02
N VAL A 100 1.36 -3.31 -10.01
CA VAL A 100 2.02 -4.52 -10.50
C VAL A 100 1.77 -5.69 -9.55
N LEU A 101 1.94 -5.48 -8.25
CA LEU A 101 1.72 -6.50 -7.22
C LEU A 101 0.24 -6.92 -7.18
N ARG A 102 -0.69 -5.98 -7.33
CA ARG A 102 -2.13 -6.28 -7.49
C ARG A 102 -2.42 -7.12 -8.73
N PHE A 103 -1.81 -6.77 -9.87
CA PHE A 103 -1.95 -7.53 -11.11
C PHE A 103 -1.41 -8.96 -10.94
N VAL A 104 -0.21 -9.12 -10.37
CA VAL A 104 0.39 -10.44 -10.10
C VAL A 104 -0.50 -11.28 -9.18
N ARG A 105 -1.03 -10.67 -8.11
CA ARG A 105 -1.98 -11.33 -7.20
C ARG A 105 -3.20 -11.88 -7.93
N GLN A 106 -3.80 -11.06 -8.79
CA GLN A 106 -5.00 -11.43 -9.57
C GLN A 106 -4.70 -12.50 -10.64
N GLN A 107 -3.58 -12.41 -11.34
CA GLN A 107 -3.23 -13.34 -12.41
C GLN A 107 -2.80 -14.71 -11.88
N MET A 108 -2.04 -14.73 -10.78
CA MET A 108 -1.51 -15.96 -10.20
C MET A 108 -2.43 -16.58 -9.14
N TYR A 109 -3.51 -15.90 -8.76
CA TYR A 109 -4.42 -16.32 -7.69
C TYR A 109 -3.67 -16.64 -6.38
N VAL A 110 -2.72 -15.79 -6.01
CA VAL A 110 -1.86 -15.99 -4.83
C VAL A 110 -2.37 -15.17 -3.65
N SER A 111 -2.17 -15.67 -2.43
CA SER A 111 -2.46 -14.93 -1.20
C SER A 111 -1.47 -13.77 -0.99
N GLU A 112 -1.78 -12.88 -0.05
CA GLU A 112 -0.89 -11.79 0.33
C GLU A 112 0.44 -12.30 0.89
N GLU A 113 0.42 -13.32 1.75
CA GLU A 113 1.64 -13.97 2.25
C GLU A 113 2.52 -14.54 1.12
N GLN A 114 1.89 -15.16 0.11
CA GLN A 114 2.59 -15.68 -1.06
C GLN A 114 3.17 -14.56 -1.92
N LEU A 115 2.45 -13.44 -2.06
CA LEU A 115 2.92 -12.27 -2.79
C LEU A 115 4.15 -11.63 -2.10
N VAL A 116 4.13 -11.53 -0.77
CA VAL A 116 5.28 -11.08 0.03
C VAL A 116 6.46 -12.03 -0.16
N ALA A 117 6.24 -13.34 -0.15
CA ALA A 117 7.29 -14.33 -0.39
C ALA A 117 7.90 -14.23 -1.80
N ILE A 118 7.06 -14.03 -2.83
CA ILE A 118 7.51 -13.81 -4.22
C ILE A 118 8.34 -12.53 -4.32
N LYS A 119 7.88 -11.44 -3.71
CA LYS A 119 8.60 -10.16 -3.68
C LYS A 119 9.97 -10.33 -3.03
N LEU A 120 10.02 -10.91 -1.83
CA LEU A 120 11.28 -11.11 -1.09
C LEU A 120 12.25 -11.98 -1.90
N TYR A 121 11.77 -13.08 -2.47
CA TYR A 121 12.57 -13.94 -3.35
C TYR A 121 13.17 -13.16 -4.53
N CYS A 122 12.38 -12.29 -5.17
CA CYS A 122 12.87 -11.52 -6.32
C CYS A 122 13.91 -10.46 -5.92
N VAL A 123 13.72 -9.81 -4.77
CA VAL A 123 14.65 -8.83 -4.22
C VAL A 123 15.98 -9.50 -3.86
N GLU A 124 15.96 -10.59 -3.11
CA GLU A 124 17.16 -11.32 -2.68
C GLU A 124 17.92 -11.90 -3.88
N LEU A 125 17.22 -12.50 -4.84
CA LEU A 125 17.87 -13.12 -6.00
C LEU A 125 18.50 -12.07 -6.92
N SER A 126 17.82 -10.96 -7.17
CA SER A 126 18.39 -9.88 -7.97
C SER A 126 19.56 -9.20 -7.28
N GLU A 127 19.50 -8.97 -5.98
CA GLU A 127 20.62 -8.45 -5.20
C GLU A 127 21.84 -9.38 -5.29
N ALA A 128 21.64 -10.69 -5.11
CA ALA A 128 22.71 -11.67 -5.25
C ALA A 128 23.34 -11.64 -6.66
N PHE A 129 22.52 -11.55 -7.71
CA PHE A 129 23.02 -11.44 -9.08
C PHE A 129 23.81 -10.15 -9.31
N LEU A 130 23.29 -8.99 -8.89
CA LEU A 130 23.98 -7.69 -9.00
C LEU A 130 25.32 -7.72 -8.27
N ALA A 131 25.38 -8.33 -7.08
CA ALA A 131 26.61 -8.49 -6.32
C ALA A 131 27.65 -9.35 -7.07
N THR A 132 27.23 -10.39 -7.80
CA THR A 132 28.16 -11.21 -8.61
C THR A 132 28.79 -10.41 -9.75
N VAL A 133 28.02 -9.50 -10.37
CA VAL A 133 28.50 -8.58 -11.41
C VAL A 133 29.49 -7.59 -10.82
N GLU A 134 29.16 -6.96 -9.70
CA GLU A 134 30.05 -6.02 -9.00
C GLU A 134 31.35 -6.69 -8.55
N GLN A 135 31.27 -7.91 -8.00
CA GLN A 135 32.42 -8.68 -7.60
C GLN A 135 33.33 -8.99 -8.80
N HIS A 136 32.76 -9.47 -9.91
CA HIS A 136 33.53 -9.74 -11.11
C HIS A 136 34.30 -8.50 -11.59
N LEU A 137 33.61 -7.36 -11.67
CA LEU A 137 34.23 -6.10 -12.07
C LEU A 137 35.30 -5.66 -11.08
N SER A 138 35.13 -5.88 -9.77
CA SER A 138 36.15 -5.56 -8.77
C SER A 138 37.46 -6.35 -8.96
N GLU A 139 37.36 -7.55 -9.51
CA GLU A 139 38.48 -8.44 -9.80
C GLU A 139 39.14 -8.12 -11.15
N THR A 140 38.36 -7.71 -12.16
CA THR A 140 38.86 -7.47 -13.53
C THR A 140 39.16 -6.02 -13.85
N ASP A 141 38.35 -5.07 -13.36
CA ASP A 141 38.48 -3.63 -13.60
C ASP A 141 37.95 -2.81 -12.40
N ARG A 142 38.85 -2.55 -11.43
CA ARG A 142 38.52 -1.79 -10.21
C ARG A 142 38.02 -0.38 -10.48
N ALA A 143 38.43 0.25 -11.58
CA ALA A 143 38.00 1.60 -11.89
C ALA A 143 36.55 1.61 -12.38
N VAL A 144 36.17 0.63 -13.19
CA VAL A 144 34.76 0.41 -13.58
C VAL A 144 33.92 0.02 -12.37
N ALA A 145 34.41 -0.88 -11.52
CA ALA A 145 33.70 -1.29 -10.30
C ALA A 145 33.40 -0.09 -9.38
N GLY A 146 34.37 0.80 -9.16
CA GLY A 146 34.16 2.01 -8.36
C GLY A 146 33.09 2.94 -8.93
N ARG A 147 33.08 3.14 -10.25
CA ARG A 147 32.04 3.93 -10.94
C ARG A 147 30.67 3.25 -10.90
N LEU A 148 30.62 1.93 -10.97
CA LEU A 148 29.36 1.18 -10.89
C LEU A 148 28.74 1.31 -9.50
N VAL A 149 29.55 1.25 -8.44
CA VAL A 149 29.10 1.49 -7.07
C VAL A 149 28.58 2.92 -6.90
N GLU A 150 29.30 3.92 -7.41
CA GLU A 150 28.85 5.33 -7.39
C GLU A 150 27.51 5.50 -8.14
N HIS A 151 27.39 4.90 -9.32
CA HIS A 151 26.17 4.88 -10.12
C HIS A 151 25.00 4.24 -9.37
N ARG A 152 25.20 3.07 -8.73
CA ARG A 152 24.18 2.44 -7.89
C ARG A 152 23.74 3.35 -6.75
N LEU A 153 24.69 3.97 -6.04
CA LEU A 153 24.39 4.88 -4.93
C LEU A 153 23.57 6.09 -5.39
N GLN A 154 23.86 6.66 -6.56
CA GLN A 154 23.07 7.79 -7.12
C GLN A 154 21.63 7.38 -7.44
N ILE A 155 21.42 6.16 -7.92
CA ILE A 155 20.07 5.63 -8.18
C ILE A 155 19.35 5.36 -6.86
N GLU A 156 20.01 4.71 -5.90
CA GLU A 156 19.46 4.48 -4.56
C GLU A 156 19.10 5.80 -3.87
N GLU A 157 19.93 6.83 -3.99
CA GLU A 157 19.66 8.18 -3.49
C GLU A 157 18.45 8.81 -4.20
N ALA A 158 18.30 8.63 -5.52
CA ALA A 158 17.11 9.12 -6.23
C ALA A 158 15.82 8.46 -5.72
N PHE A 159 15.84 7.15 -5.47
CA PHE A 159 14.70 6.44 -4.86
C PHE A 159 14.48 6.85 -3.40
N TYR A 160 15.55 7.06 -2.63
CA TYR A 160 15.47 7.53 -1.25
C TYR A 160 14.83 8.91 -1.19
N ILE A 161 15.34 9.88 -1.96
CA ILE A 161 14.77 11.23 -2.10
C ILE A 161 13.33 11.14 -2.59
N HIS A 162 13.03 10.25 -3.55
CA HIS A 162 11.66 10.07 -3.99
C HIS A 162 10.77 9.55 -2.87
N SER A 163 11.22 8.57 -2.08
CA SER A 163 10.45 8.02 -0.96
C SER A 163 10.24 9.05 0.16
N GLU A 164 11.24 9.89 0.44
CA GLU A 164 11.11 11.03 1.34
C GLU A 164 10.17 12.07 0.75
N SER A 165 10.25 12.34 -0.56
CA SER A 165 9.37 13.27 -1.28
C SER A 165 7.94 12.75 -1.37
N VAL A 166 7.69 11.45 -1.51
CA VAL A 166 6.35 10.86 -1.49
C VAL A 166 5.82 10.80 -0.04
N GLY A 167 6.72 10.74 0.94
CA GLY A 167 6.42 11.03 2.35
C GLY A 167 6.25 12.52 2.68
N THR A 168 6.57 13.44 1.75
CA THR A 168 6.51 14.91 1.94
C THR A 168 5.81 15.69 0.81
N GLU A 169 5.18 15.02 -0.16
CA GLU A 169 4.35 15.55 -1.26
C GLU A 169 2.86 15.51 -0.89
N ALA A 170 2.56 15.55 0.40
CA ALA A 170 1.57 16.53 0.81
C ALA A 170 2.38 17.73 1.30
N GLU A 171 2.42 18.82 0.53
CA GLU A 171 2.41 20.14 1.16
C GLU A 171 1.40 20.01 2.30
N PRO A 172 1.80 20.14 3.59
CA PRO A 172 0.97 19.70 4.70
C PRO A 172 -0.36 20.37 4.51
N LEU A 173 -1.36 19.56 4.10
CA LEU A 173 -2.65 20.10 3.73
C LEU A 173 -3.06 20.94 4.94
N PRO A 174 -3.47 22.19 4.71
CA PRO A 174 -3.72 23.09 5.83
C PRO A 174 -4.64 22.35 6.79
N SER A 175 -4.20 22.28 8.05
CA SER A 175 -5.04 21.69 9.08
C SER A 175 -6.39 22.40 9.04
N VAL A 176 -7.44 21.62 8.82
CA VAL A 176 -8.81 22.14 8.77
C VAL A 176 -9.48 21.97 10.12
N ALA A 177 -8.99 21.05 10.95
CA ALA A 177 -9.52 20.82 12.29
C ALA A 177 -8.45 20.33 13.27
N ASN A 178 -8.68 20.65 14.54
CA ASN A 178 -8.01 20.03 15.67
C ASN A 178 -9.08 19.45 16.59
N VAL A 179 -9.05 18.13 16.80
CA VAL A 179 -10.06 17.38 17.54
C VAL A 179 -9.39 16.71 18.73
N ARG A 180 -10.06 16.75 19.89
CA ARG A 180 -9.68 15.98 21.07
C ARG A 180 -10.72 14.91 21.33
N PHE A 181 -10.34 13.66 21.15
CA PHE A 181 -11.20 12.54 21.48
C PHE A 181 -11.03 12.17 22.94
N ASN A 182 -12.14 12.00 23.66
CA ASN A 182 -12.11 11.27 24.93
C ASN A 182 -11.92 9.77 24.67
N GLU A 183 -11.62 8.98 25.70
CA GLU A 183 -11.31 7.55 25.55
C GLU A 183 -12.42 6.77 24.80
N PRO A 184 -13.71 6.88 25.16
CA PRO A 184 -14.78 6.24 24.39
C PRO A 184 -14.83 6.65 22.91
N GLN A 185 -14.68 7.94 22.61
CA GLN A 185 -14.70 8.44 21.23
C GLN A 185 -13.50 7.92 20.43
N LEU A 186 -12.31 7.89 21.04
CA LEU A 186 -11.10 7.40 20.38
C LEU A 186 -11.22 5.92 20.04
N GLN A 187 -11.72 5.11 20.97
CA GLN A 187 -11.96 3.68 20.71
C GLN A 187 -13.01 3.47 19.61
N MET A 188 -14.05 4.31 19.57
CA MET A 188 -15.05 4.26 18.50
C MET A 188 -14.48 4.62 17.13
N VAL A 189 -13.65 5.66 17.04
CA VAL A 189 -13.01 6.06 15.79
C VAL A 189 -12.05 4.97 15.31
N ARG A 190 -11.26 4.39 16.21
CA ARG A 190 -10.39 3.22 15.90
C ARG A 190 -11.21 2.04 15.40
N LEU A 191 -12.31 1.71 16.08
CA LEU A 191 -13.20 0.63 15.69
C LEU A 191 -13.81 0.88 14.30
N ALA A 192 -14.25 2.11 14.01
CA ALA A 192 -14.82 2.46 12.72
C ALA A 192 -13.81 2.28 11.58
N VAL A 193 -12.58 2.77 11.75
CA VAL A 193 -11.50 2.59 10.76
C VAL A 193 -11.15 1.11 10.60
N LEU A 194 -11.00 0.38 11.71
CA LEU A 194 -10.69 -1.05 11.69
C LEU A 194 -11.78 -1.88 11.01
N LEU A 195 -13.05 -1.59 11.29
CA LEU A 195 -14.19 -2.30 10.71
C LEU A 195 -14.22 -2.14 9.19
N VAL A 196 -14.08 -0.91 8.70
CA VAL A 196 -14.06 -0.62 7.26
C VAL A 196 -12.85 -1.27 6.59
N HIS A 197 -11.67 -1.18 7.21
CA HIS A 197 -10.46 -1.85 6.75
C HIS A 197 -10.61 -3.37 6.65
N SER A 198 -11.36 -3.97 7.57
CA SER A 198 -11.53 -5.43 7.67
C SER A 198 -12.70 -5.98 6.84
N LEU A 199 -13.40 -5.14 6.07
CA LEU A 199 -14.51 -5.60 5.24
C LEU A 199 -14.01 -6.53 4.12
N PRO A 200 -14.65 -7.69 3.90
CA PRO A 200 -14.23 -8.62 2.86
C PRO A 200 -14.46 -8.04 1.47
N THR A 201 -13.40 -8.01 0.66
CA THR A 201 -13.43 -7.47 -0.71
C THR A 201 -14.24 -8.34 -1.68
N ASP A 202 -14.38 -9.64 -1.39
CA ASP A 202 -15.15 -10.61 -2.18
C ASP A 202 -16.58 -10.84 -1.63
N SER A 203 -17.15 -9.89 -0.89
CA SER A 203 -18.50 -10.03 -0.33
C SER A 203 -19.60 -10.01 -1.41
N GLU A 204 -20.62 -10.86 -1.26
CA GLU A 204 -21.85 -10.79 -2.07
C GLU A 204 -22.81 -9.69 -1.59
N VAL A 205 -22.56 -9.08 -0.42
CA VAL A 205 -23.39 -8.01 0.15
C VAL A 205 -23.18 -6.72 -0.64
N GLU A 206 -24.24 -6.20 -1.26
CA GLU A 206 -24.19 -5.00 -2.12
C GLU A 206 -23.61 -3.78 -1.39
N PHE A 207 -23.99 -3.58 -0.12
CA PHE A 207 -23.43 -2.55 0.74
C PHE A 207 -21.90 -2.64 0.86
N VAL A 208 -21.35 -3.83 1.12
CA VAL A 208 -19.90 -4.04 1.29
C VAL A 208 -19.15 -3.79 -0.01
N ARG A 209 -19.71 -4.23 -1.14
CA ARG A 209 -19.15 -3.95 -2.47
C ARG A 209 -19.18 -2.47 -2.82
N ALA A 210 -20.17 -1.72 -2.35
CA ALA A 210 -20.24 -0.29 -2.54
C ALA A 210 -19.24 0.46 -1.65
N VAL A 211 -19.07 0.03 -0.39
CA VAL A 211 -18.05 0.58 0.52
C VAL A 211 -16.64 0.45 -0.07
N THR A 212 -16.30 -0.71 -0.64
CA THR A 212 -14.96 -0.94 -1.24
C THR A 212 -14.70 -0.13 -2.51
N GLN A 213 -15.75 0.46 -3.12
CA GLN A 213 -15.61 1.36 -4.26
C GLN A 213 -15.36 2.81 -3.85
N ILE A 214 -15.58 3.19 -2.58
CA ILE A 214 -15.32 4.54 -2.10
C ILE A 214 -13.81 4.74 -1.93
N PRO A 215 -13.16 5.65 -2.70
CA PRO A 215 -11.70 5.78 -2.71
C PRO A 215 -11.11 6.04 -1.33
N ALA A 216 -11.73 6.91 -0.54
CA ALA A 216 -11.27 7.27 0.81
C ALA A 216 -11.34 6.12 1.82
N LEU A 217 -12.14 5.07 1.56
CA LEU A 217 -12.33 3.93 2.45
C LEU A 217 -11.56 2.68 2.00
N GLN A 218 -10.76 2.78 0.94
CA GLN A 218 -9.90 1.67 0.51
C GLN A 218 -8.82 1.41 1.57
N ALA A 219 -8.53 0.13 1.84
CA ALA A 219 -7.63 -0.28 2.93
C ALA A 219 -6.29 0.48 2.95
N HIS A 220 -5.62 0.61 1.80
CA HIS A 220 -4.35 1.33 1.68
C HIS A 220 -4.44 2.84 2.01
N ASN A 221 -5.61 3.46 1.87
CA ASN A 221 -5.82 4.86 2.25
C ASN A 221 -6.17 5.00 3.74
N LEU A 222 -6.63 3.92 4.39
CA LEU A 222 -6.95 3.87 5.81
C LEU A 222 -5.75 3.48 6.68
N GLU A 223 -4.75 2.80 6.13
CA GLU A 223 -3.53 2.38 6.86
C GLU A 223 -2.83 3.55 7.58
N PRO A 224 -2.51 4.70 6.92
CA PRO A 224 -1.89 5.83 7.61
C PRO A 224 -2.76 6.39 8.73
N MET A 225 -4.08 6.42 8.54
CA MET A 225 -5.03 6.88 9.55
C MET A 225 -5.08 5.91 10.75
N SER A 226 -5.07 4.60 10.48
CA SER A 226 -5.04 3.54 11.49
C SER A 226 -3.79 3.64 12.37
N GLU A 227 -2.61 3.84 11.77
CA GLU A 227 -1.35 4.03 12.50
C GLU A 227 -1.37 5.28 13.39
N ARG A 228 -1.79 6.43 12.82
CA ARG A 228 -1.90 7.69 13.56
C ARG A 228 -2.85 7.55 14.75
N LEU A 229 -4.03 6.97 14.54
CA LEU A 229 -4.99 6.70 15.61
C LEU A 229 -4.48 5.68 16.62
N GLY A 230 -3.70 4.68 16.20
CA GLY A 230 -3.12 3.66 17.07
C GLY A 230 -2.13 4.23 18.10
N THR A 231 -1.40 5.27 17.71
CA THR A 231 -0.44 5.97 18.59
C THR A 231 -1.05 7.08 19.45
N LEU A 232 -2.23 7.60 19.09
CA LEU A 232 -2.91 8.70 19.76
C LEU A 232 -3.40 8.31 21.17
N GLN A 233 -3.22 9.15 22.18
CA GLN A 233 -3.82 8.96 23.50
C GLN A 233 -5.09 9.82 23.67
N ALA A 234 -6.01 9.37 24.53
CA ALA A 234 -7.22 10.13 24.82
C ALA A 234 -6.88 11.51 25.41
N GLY A 235 -7.56 12.55 24.89
CA GLY A 235 -7.36 13.94 25.29
C GLY A 235 -6.20 14.65 24.59
N GLU A 236 -5.41 13.96 23.77
CA GLU A 236 -4.39 14.58 22.91
C GLU A 236 -5.02 15.32 21.73
N ASP A 237 -4.32 16.36 21.27
CA ASP A 237 -4.70 17.11 20.06
C ASP A 237 -4.47 16.26 18.82
N PHE A 238 -5.55 15.99 18.06
CA PHE A 238 -5.49 15.32 16.78
C PHE A 238 -5.79 16.30 15.65
N THR A 239 -4.73 16.69 14.95
CA THR A 239 -4.79 17.59 13.81
C THR A 239 -5.21 16.82 12.56
N LEU A 240 -6.24 17.31 11.88
CA LEU A 240 -6.82 16.69 10.68
C LEU A 240 -6.65 17.59 9.46
N THR A 241 -6.23 16.98 8.36
CA THR A 241 -6.37 17.53 7.01
C THR A 241 -7.77 17.26 6.44
N MET A 242 -8.16 17.91 5.34
CA MET A 242 -9.48 17.67 4.74
C MET A 242 -9.71 16.21 4.30
N PRO A 243 -8.76 15.53 3.63
CA PRO A 243 -8.93 14.12 3.27
C PRO A 243 -9.11 13.23 4.50
N GLU A 244 -8.34 13.49 5.55
CA GLU A 244 -8.42 12.75 6.82
C GLU A 244 -9.75 12.96 7.53
N LEU A 245 -10.26 14.19 7.53
CA LEU A 245 -11.59 14.51 8.05
C LEU A 245 -12.67 13.75 7.28
N VAL A 246 -12.59 13.73 5.95
CA VAL A 246 -13.52 13.00 5.07
C VAL A 246 -13.44 11.49 5.32
N GLN A 247 -12.24 10.93 5.42
CA GLN A 247 -12.02 9.52 5.74
C GLN A 247 -12.67 9.13 7.07
N LEU A 248 -12.42 9.90 8.14
CA LEU A 248 -13.02 9.64 9.44
C LEU A 248 -14.54 9.80 9.40
N TYR A 249 -15.04 10.83 8.72
CA TYR A 249 -16.48 11.05 8.57
C TYR A 249 -17.15 9.85 7.89
N GLN A 250 -16.61 9.38 6.76
CA GLN A 250 -17.16 8.26 6.02
C GLN A 250 -17.01 6.94 6.79
N ALA A 251 -15.86 6.69 7.42
CA ALA A 251 -15.65 5.49 8.19
C ALA A 251 -16.62 5.40 9.39
N MET A 252 -16.83 6.52 10.08
CA MET A 252 -17.80 6.61 11.17
C MET A 252 -19.24 6.37 10.70
N GLN A 253 -19.62 6.91 9.54
CA GLN A 253 -20.94 6.67 8.95
C GLN A 253 -21.12 5.21 8.54
N VAL A 254 -20.16 4.61 7.85
CA VAL A 254 -20.20 3.18 7.47
C VAL A 254 -20.29 2.30 8.71
N CYS A 255 -19.50 2.60 9.74
CA CYS A 255 -19.61 1.93 11.04
C CYS A 255 -21.05 2.05 11.58
N GLY A 256 -21.61 3.25 11.65
CA GLY A 256 -23.01 3.47 12.04
C GLY A 256 -23.99 2.60 11.25
N LEU A 257 -23.88 2.59 9.91
CA LEU A 257 -24.73 1.82 9.01
C LEU A 257 -24.63 0.31 9.24
N VAL A 258 -23.41 -0.21 9.46
CA VAL A 258 -23.16 -1.62 9.75
C VAL A 258 -23.78 -2.03 11.09
N PHE A 259 -23.71 -1.16 12.11
CA PHE A 259 -24.26 -1.45 13.44
C PHE A 259 -25.80 -1.37 13.51
N VAL A 260 -26.46 -0.65 12.59
CA VAL A 260 -27.93 -0.52 12.54
C VAL A 260 -28.60 -1.41 11.49
N SER A 261 -27.82 -2.12 10.66
CA SER A 261 -28.33 -3.01 9.60
C SER A 261 -28.05 -4.49 9.91
N ASP A 262 -28.68 -5.37 9.13
CA ASP A 262 -28.43 -6.82 9.18
C ASP A 262 -27.08 -7.21 8.54
N VAL A 263 -26.26 -6.24 8.12
CA VAL A 263 -24.95 -6.48 7.50
C VAL A 263 -24.02 -7.25 8.45
N LEU A 264 -24.05 -6.96 9.75
CA LEU A 264 -23.29 -7.74 10.74
C LEU A 264 -23.71 -9.22 10.78
N VAL A 265 -25.00 -9.48 10.62
CA VAL A 265 -25.58 -10.83 10.58
C VAL A 265 -25.18 -11.54 9.28
N ALA A 266 -25.31 -10.83 8.16
CA ALA A 266 -24.95 -11.34 6.83
C ALA A 266 -23.45 -11.67 6.70
N LEU A 267 -22.59 -10.94 7.42
CA LEU A 267 -21.15 -11.16 7.46
C LEU A 267 -20.71 -12.16 8.53
N GLY A 268 -21.62 -12.69 9.35
CA GLY A 268 -21.28 -13.59 10.46
C GLY A 268 -20.42 -12.96 11.55
N LEU A 269 -20.46 -11.63 11.68
CA LEU A 269 -19.65 -10.84 12.62
C LEU A 269 -20.37 -10.59 13.96
N GLU A 270 -21.47 -11.30 14.24
CA GLU A 270 -22.22 -11.17 15.50
C GLU A 270 -21.36 -11.53 16.73
N ASP A 271 -20.43 -12.49 16.58
CA ASP A 271 -19.51 -12.92 17.64
C ASP A 271 -18.49 -11.83 18.02
N PHE A 272 -18.22 -10.85 17.15
CA PHE A 272 -17.33 -9.72 17.46
C PHE A 272 -17.96 -8.73 18.46
N MET A 273 -19.30 -8.73 18.59
CA MET A 273 -20.03 -7.83 19.49
C MET A 273 -20.42 -8.48 20.82
N SER A 274 -20.38 -9.81 20.88
CA SER A 274 -20.54 -10.55 22.12
C SER A 274 -19.18 -10.51 22.82
N GLY A 275 -19.06 -9.72 23.88
CA GLY A 275 -17.88 -9.76 24.74
C GLY A 275 -17.54 -11.20 25.17
N PRO A 276 -16.35 -11.44 25.74
CA PRO A 276 -15.97 -12.78 26.18
C PRO A 276 -17.10 -13.39 27.01
N ALA A 277 -17.47 -14.64 26.70
CA ALA A 277 -18.60 -15.31 27.33
C ALA A 277 -18.49 -15.17 28.85
N GLU A 278 -19.36 -14.34 29.45
CA GLU A 278 -19.45 -14.25 30.89
C GLU A 278 -19.90 -15.62 31.37
N ASP A 279 -18.97 -16.34 32.01
CA ASP A 279 -19.29 -17.51 32.81
C ASP A 279 -20.42 -17.12 33.76
N ASN A 280 -21.57 -17.77 33.58
CA ASN A 280 -22.77 -17.59 34.39
C ASN A 280 -22.47 -17.87 35.87
N GLU A 281 -22.18 -16.83 36.66
CA GLU A 281 -22.40 -16.85 38.10
C GLU A 281 -23.73 -16.14 38.43
N PRO A 282 -24.65 -16.77 39.17
CA PRO A 282 -25.90 -16.14 39.56
C PRO A 282 -25.76 -15.32 40.86
N VAL A 283 -26.72 -14.41 41.06
CA VAL A 283 -27.11 -13.69 42.31
C VAL A 283 -26.47 -12.30 42.46
N ALA A 284 -27.14 -11.17 42.75
CA ALA A 284 -28.49 -10.86 43.24
C ALA A 284 -28.94 -9.44 42.80
N ALA A 285 -30.25 -9.20 42.93
CA ALA A 285 -30.98 -7.99 42.57
C ALA A 285 -30.72 -6.76 43.48
N GLU A 286 -30.87 -5.59 42.84
CA GLU A 286 -31.54 -4.35 43.29
C GLU A 286 -30.71 -3.06 43.10
N ALA A 287 -30.88 -2.45 41.90
CA ALA A 287 -30.79 -1.02 41.67
C ALA A 287 -31.80 -0.66 40.57
N PRO A 288 -32.45 0.52 40.61
CA PRO A 288 -33.46 0.88 39.63
C PRO A 288 -32.81 0.95 38.25
N ALA A 289 -33.22 0.04 37.37
CA ALA A 289 -32.67 -0.14 36.04
C ALA A 289 -32.92 1.12 35.18
N ARG A 290 -31.91 1.98 35.08
CA ARG A 290 -31.52 2.44 33.75
C ARG A 290 -31.00 1.18 33.06
N GLY A 291 -31.86 0.53 32.28
CA GLY A 291 -31.44 -0.63 31.50
C GLY A 291 -30.16 -0.28 30.73
N PRO A 292 -29.24 -1.24 30.55
CA PRO A 292 -28.05 -0.98 29.76
C PRO A 292 -28.53 -0.41 28.42
N MET A 293 -28.14 0.83 28.10
CA MET A 293 -28.22 1.32 26.72
C MET A 293 -27.58 0.21 25.89
N SER A 294 -28.34 -0.43 25.00
CA SER A 294 -27.76 -1.51 24.19
C SER A 294 -26.53 -0.91 23.51
N SER A 295 -25.41 -1.61 23.45
CA SER A 295 -24.15 -1.14 22.87
C SER A 295 -24.36 -0.41 21.53
N ARG A 296 -25.35 -0.83 20.73
CA ARG A 296 -25.81 -0.18 19.49
C ARG A 296 -26.29 1.27 19.66
N GLN A 297 -27.01 1.60 20.73
CA GLN A 297 -27.48 2.97 21.02
C GLN A 297 -26.31 3.89 21.41
N ALA A 298 -25.36 3.40 22.21
CA ALA A 298 -24.18 4.17 22.59
C ALA A 298 -23.26 4.42 21.38
N VAL A 299 -23.07 3.42 20.52
CA VAL A 299 -22.35 3.54 19.24
C VAL A 299 -23.06 4.56 18.33
N GLY A 300 -24.39 4.48 18.21
CA GLY A 300 -25.19 5.42 17.42
C GLY A 300 -25.07 6.87 17.90
N GLU A 301 -25.12 7.13 19.22
CA GLU A 301 -24.93 8.48 19.78
C GLU A 301 -23.52 9.03 19.51
N MET A 302 -22.48 8.19 19.64
CA MET A 302 -21.09 8.61 19.40
C MET A 302 -20.80 8.89 17.91
N VAL A 303 -21.34 8.06 17.00
CA VAL A 303 -21.26 8.29 15.55
C VAL A 303 -22.02 9.55 15.16
N SER A 304 -23.23 9.73 15.70
CA SER A 304 -24.05 10.92 15.43
C SER A 304 -23.36 12.20 15.90
N GLY A 305 -22.76 12.20 17.10
CA GLY A 305 -22.08 13.38 17.63
C GLY A 305 -20.89 13.86 16.77
N PHE A 306 -20.04 12.94 16.28
CA PHE A 306 -18.93 13.30 15.40
C PHE A 306 -19.43 13.77 14.03
N THR A 307 -20.43 13.08 13.47
CA THR A 307 -20.95 13.39 12.14
C THR A 307 -21.73 14.70 12.11
N GLU A 308 -22.53 15.00 13.13
CA GLU A 308 -23.18 16.30 13.33
C GLU A 308 -22.15 17.43 13.45
N TRP A 309 -21.05 17.20 14.17
CA TRP A 309 -19.97 18.18 14.27
C TRP A 309 -19.31 18.45 12.91
N VAL A 310 -19.01 17.42 12.10
CA VAL A 310 -18.47 17.62 10.75
C VAL A 310 -19.46 18.40 9.88
N GLN A 311 -20.73 18.04 9.93
CA GLN A 311 -21.80 18.72 9.17
C GLN A 311 -21.99 20.17 9.61
N ALA A 312 -21.89 20.48 10.90
CA ALA A 312 -22.04 21.84 11.40
C ALA A 312 -20.88 22.77 10.99
N ASN A 313 -19.68 22.23 10.80
CA ASN A 313 -18.47 23.03 10.59
C ASN A 313 -17.94 23.00 9.15
N PHE A 314 -18.26 21.96 8.37
CA PHE A 314 -17.67 21.73 7.04
C PHE A 314 -18.71 21.37 5.96
N ALA A 315 -20.01 21.59 6.19
CA ALA A 315 -21.04 21.20 5.23
C ALA A 315 -20.93 21.91 3.86
N GLU A 316 -20.32 23.09 3.80
CA GLU A 316 -20.13 23.86 2.56
C GLU A 316 -18.91 23.41 1.74
N GLU A 317 -18.04 22.58 2.33
CA GLU A 317 -16.83 22.08 1.67
C GLU A 317 -17.21 21.01 0.62
N PRO A 318 -16.69 21.12 -0.62
CA PRO A 318 -17.10 20.25 -1.72
C PRO A 318 -16.77 18.78 -1.47
N GLU A 319 -15.65 18.49 -0.79
CA GLU A 319 -15.24 17.14 -0.43
C GLU A 319 -16.21 16.51 0.58
N VAL A 320 -16.68 17.27 1.56
CA VAL A 320 -17.68 16.81 2.55
C VAL A 320 -19.06 16.66 1.91
N ALA A 321 -19.40 17.53 0.96
CA ALA A 321 -20.63 17.40 0.18
C ALA A 321 -20.62 16.12 -0.69
N GLN A 322 -19.51 15.83 -1.36
CA GLN A 322 -19.33 14.58 -2.12
C GLN A 322 -19.37 13.36 -1.20
N ALA A 323 -18.63 13.39 -0.08
CA ALA A 323 -18.61 12.30 0.89
C ALA A 323 -20.01 11.96 1.40
N ARG A 324 -20.86 12.99 1.60
CA ARG A 324 -22.27 12.82 1.98
C ARG A 324 -23.10 12.15 0.89
N GLN A 325 -22.87 12.49 -0.38
CA GLN A 325 -23.56 11.82 -1.50
C GLN A 325 -23.17 10.35 -1.60
N GLU A 326 -21.88 10.04 -1.42
CA GLU A 326 -21.36 8.67 -1.38
C GLU A 326 -21.99 7.88 -0.23
N ILE A 327 -22.06 8.44 0.98
CA ILE A 327 -22.72 7.79 2.13
C ILE A 327 -24.24 7.67 1.93
N ALA A 328 -24.90 8.66 1.32
CA ALA A 328 -26.32 8.58 1.01
C ALA A 328 -26.61 7.40 0.07
N ALA A 329 -25.77 7.21 -0.95
CA ALA A 329 -25.88 6.07 -1.87
C ALA A 329 -25.68 4.72 -1.16
N LEU A 330 -24.88 4.66 -0.09
CA LEU A 330 -24.76 3.44 0.73
C LEU A 330 -26.00 3.16 1.57
N THR A 331 -26.64 4.21 2.08
CA THR A 331 -27.88 4.08 2.88
C THR A 331 -29.01 3.44 2.06
N ASP A 332 -29.04 3.65 0.75
CA ASP A 332 -30.03 3.05 -0.14
C ASP A 332 -29.84 1.53 -0.34
N LEU A 333 -28.75 0.94 0.15
CA LEU A 333 -28.37 -0.47 -0.04
C LEU A 333 -28.55 -1.35 1.21
N ILE A 334 -29.09 -0.80 2.31
CA ILE A 334 -29.34 -1.47 3.60
C ILE A 334 -30.82 -1.42 3.97
#